data_AF-A0A2B7YSU5-F1
#
_entry.id   AF-A0A2B7YSU5-F1
#
_cell.length_a   1.000
_cell.length_b   1.000
_cell.length_c   1.000
_cell.angle_alpha   90.00
_cell.angle_beta   90.00
_cell.angle_gamma   90.00
#
_symmetry.space_group_name_H-M   'P 1'
#
loop_
_entity.id
_entity.type
_entity.pdbx_description
1 polymer ?
#
loop_
_entity_poly.entity_id
_entity_poly.type
_entity_poly.pdbx_seq_one_letter_code
_entity_poly.pdbx_strand_id
1 'polypeptide(L)'
;METKRGSGQDSTGQRTWRRSQQSQAINTNINLPQKKSYVKGFNGFKDPFSLEPRWTIEPDLESIKRMIDEDGQSQEIIVSFLAQRAFNKIYDIRTGNQALIMRVTSPVDPQYKTLSEVATVDWMRRYTSLPVPGIIAHQVSRGNAIGFEWILMKKIPGKSMADAWETIQYSVKGQFVQQLATYSSSLFKN
;
A
#
# COMPACT_ATOMS: atom_id res chain seq x y z
N MET A 1 -45.22 38.13 -5.58
CA MET A 1 -46.53 38.79 -5.69
C MET A 1 -46.84 38.95 -7.19
N GLU A 2 -48.12 38.82 -7.56
CA GLU A 2 -48.72 38.75 -8.93
C GLU A 2 -48.61 37.37 -9.64
N THR A 3 -49.61 36.45 -9.58
CA THR A 3 -50.97 36.31 -10.21
C THR A 3 -50.91 36.02 -11.73
N LYS A 4 -51.56 35.00 -12.35
CA LYS A 4 -52.91 34.41 -12.27
C LYS A 4 -52.87 32.92 -12.73
N ARG A 5 -53.53 31.96 -12.05
CA ARG A 5 -54.90 31.40 -12.27
C ARG A 5 -55.31 31.09 -13.72
N GLY A 6 -55.51 29.80 -13.99
CA GLY A 6 -56.38 29.24 -15.02
C GLY A 6 -56.92 27.90 -14.53
N SER A 7 -58.22 27.85 -14.24
CA SER A 7 -58.99 26.75 -13.65
C SER A 7 -59.48 25.74 -14.69
N GLY A 8 -59.63 24.48 -14.28
CA GLY A 8 -60.46 23.50 -14.97
C GLY A 8 -60.63 22.25 -14.12
N GLN A 9 -61.73 22.19 -13.35
CA GLN A 9 -62.26 20.95 -12.80
C GLN A 9 -63.47 20.57 -13.63
N ASP A 10 -63.55 19.31 -14.02
CA ASP A 10 -64.80 18.67 -14.42
C ASP A 10 -64.92 17.28 -13.79
N SER A 11 -66.13 17.05 -13.31
CA SER A 11 -66.58 16.04 -12.39
C SER A 11 -67.44 15.03 -13.13
N THR A 12 -66.87 13.88 -13.50
CA THR A 12 -67.68 12.71 -13.91
C THR A 12 -66.84 11.45 -13.74
N GLY A 13 -67.07 10.73 -12.65
CA GLY A 13 -66.54 9.39 -12.49
C GLY A 13 -67.25 8.42 -13.41
N GLN A 14 -66.55 7.89 -14.41
CA GLN A 14 -66.84 6.58 -14.97
C GLN A 14 -65.54 5.88 -15.40
N ARG A 15 -65.38 4.66 -14.87
CA ARG A 15 -64.36 3.67 -15.26
C ARG A 15 -64.64 3.20 -16.68
N THR A 16 -63.63 3.17 -17.54
CA THR A 16 -63.61 2.22 -18.67
C THR A 16 -62.24 1.55 -18.77
N TRP A 17 -62.28 0.22 -18.72
CA TRP A 17 -61.15 -0.67 -18.95
C TRP A 17 -60.98 -0.84 -20.46
N ARG A 18 -59.86 -0.38 -21.01
CA ARG A 18 -59.35 -0.88 -22.30
C ARG A 18 -57.85 -1.07 -22.21
N ARG A 19 -57.46 -2.34 -21.98
CA ARG A 19 -56.13 -2.87 -22.30
C ARG A 19 -55.89 -2.64 -23.80
N SER A 20 -54.99 -1.72 -24.15
CA SER A 20 -54.11 -1.98 -25.29
C SER A 20 -52.81 -2.53 -24.71
N GLN A 21 -52.53 -3.79 -25.01
CA GLN A 21 -51.19 -4.32 -24.85
C GLN A 21 -50.34 -3.67 -25.94
N GLN A 22 -49.36 -2.86 -25.53
CA GLN A 22 -48.17 -2.64 -26.30
C GLN A 22 -46.99 -2.85 -25.35
N SER A 23 -46.40 -4.04 -25.44
CA SER A 23 -45.10 -4.33 -24.84
C SER A 23 -44.07 -3.36 -25.41
N GLN A 24 -43.69 -2.36 -24.62
CA GLN A 24 -42.40 -1.70 -24.79
C GLN A 24 -41.46 -2.27 -23.74
N ALA A 25 -40.58 -3.16 -24.18
CA ALA A 25 -39.43 -3.58 -23.39
C ALA A 25 -38.62 -2.32 -23.07
N ILE A 26 -38.58 -1.93 -21.80
CA ILE A 26 -37.71 -0.86 -21.34
C ILE A 26 -36.29 -1.43 -21.35
N ASN A 27 -35.55 -1.09 -22.40
CA ASN A 27 -34.14 -1.35 -22.52
C ASN A 27 -33.40 -0.31 -21.66
N THR A 28 -33.31 -0.54 -20.35
CA THR A 28 -32.45 0.29 -19.49
C THR A 28 -31.00 -0.08 -19.75
N ASN A 29 -30.40 0.65 -20.68
CA ASN A 29 -28.94 0.82 -20.77
C ASN A 29 -28.44 1.41 -19.45
N ILE A 30 -27.95 0.56 -18.58
CA ILE A 30 -27.15 0.98 -17.43
C ILE A 30 -25.83 1.48 -18.00
N ASN A 31 -25.66 2.81 -18.04
CA ASN A 31 -24.39 3.43 -18.35
C ASN A 31 -23.36 3.02 -17.28
N LEU A 32 -22.54 2.02 -17.60
CA LEU A 32 -21.35 1.71 -16.83
C LEU A 32 -20.38 2.91 -16.95
N PRO A 33 -19.77 3.36 -15.85
CA PRO A 33 -18.81 4.45 -15.90
C PRO A 33 -17.68 4.11 -16.88
N GLN A 34 -17.43 5.08 -17.77
CA GLN A 34 -16.37 5.09 -18.78
C GLN A 34 -15.06 4.56 -18.21
N LYS A 35 -14.43 3.61 -18.92
CA LYS A 35 -13.13 3.01 -18.58
C LYS A 35 -12.14 4.11 -18.21
N LYS A 36 -11.64 4.08 -16.96
CA LYS A 36 -10.52 4.91 -16.52
C LYS A 36 -9.39 4.80 -17.53
N SER A 37 -8.95 5.94 -18.05
CA SER A 37 -7.82 6.09 -18.96
C SER A 37 -6.62 5.29 -18.45
N TYR A 38 -6.09 4.43 -19.31
CA TYR A 38 -4.90 3.63 -19.05
C TYR A 38 -3.76 4.55 -18.60
N VAL A 39 -3.34 4.35 -17.34
CA VAL A 39 -2.20 5.04 -16.74
C VAL A 39 -0.94 4.52 -17.42
N LYS A 40 -0.14 5.43 -17.96
CA LYS A 40 1.18 5.15 -18.54
C LYS A 40 2.05 4.49 -17.46
N GLY A 41 2.30 3.17 -17.60
CA GLY A 41 3.03 2.39 -16.59
C GLY A 41 2.66 0.90 -16.48
N PHE A 42 1.74 0.38 -17.28
CA PHE A 42 1.46 -1.06 -17.36
C PHE A 42 1.24 -1.45 -18.82
N ASN A 43 2.18 -2.19 -19.44
CA ASN A 43 2.02 -2.73 -20.78
C ASN A 43 1.93 -4.26 -20.76
N GLY A 44 0.81 -4.78 -21.28
CA GLY A 44 0.67 -6.07 -21.97
C GLY A 44 0.79 -7.36 -21.16
N PHE A 45 -0.34 -7.93 -20.74
CA PHE A 45 -0.45 -9.32 -20.30
C PHE A 45 -0.26 -10.28 -21.49
N LYS A 46 0.74 -11.17 -21.43
CA LYS A 46 0.79 -12.39 -22.27
C LYS A 46 0.16 -13.61 -21.58
N ASP A 47 -0.22 -13.47 -20.32
CA ASP A 47 -0.90 -14.50 -19.54
C ASP A 47 -1.93 -13.84 -18.62
N PRO A 48 -3.25 -14.06 -18.83
CA PRO A 48 -4.31 -13.42 -18.05
C PRO A 48 -4.37 -13.87 -16.57
N PHE A 49 -3.59 -14.88 -16.17
CA PHE A 49 -3.54 -15.38 -14.79
C PHE A 49 -2.19 -15.11 -14.09
N SER A 50 -1.23 -14.52 -14.79
CA SER A 50 0.04 -14.07 -14.22
C SER A 50 -0.17 -12.77 -13.42
N LEU A 51 -0.32 -12.91 -12.10
CA LEU A 51 -0.28 -11.79 -11.13
C LEU A 51 1.15 -11.41 -10.77
N GLU A 52 2.11 -11.53 -11.69
CA GLU A 52 3.48 -11.11 -11.39
C GLU A 52 3.58 -9.58 -11.46
N PRO A 53 3.78 -8.89 -10.33
CA PRO A 53 4.04 -7.46 -10.34
C PRO A 53 5.32 -7.19 -11.14
N ARG A 54 5.15 -6.63 -12.34
CA ARG A 54 6.28 -6.19 -13.15
C ARG A 54 6.71 -4.80 -12.72
N TRP A 55 7.95 -4.70 -12.26
CA TRP A 55 8.61 -3.41 -12.04
C TRP A 55 8.84 -2.77 -13.41
N THR A 56 8.13 -1.69 -13.70
CA THR A 56 8.26 -0.99 -14.99
C THR A 56 9.43 -0.02 -15.04
N ILE A 57 9.97 0.34 -13.88
CA ILE A 57 11.12 1.21 -13.72
C ILE A 57 12.00 0.57 -12.63
N GLU A 58 13.31 0.52 -12.87
CA GLU A 58 14.29 0.16 -11.84
C GLU A 58 14.60 1.41 -11.01
N PRO A 59 14.43 1.38 -9.68
CA PRO A 59 14.88 2.47 -8.83
C PRO A 59 16.37 2.72 -9.02
N ASP A 60 16.72 3.96 -9.39
CA ASP A 60 18.10 4.37 -9.56
C ASP A 60 18.79 4.57 -8.19
N LEU A 61 19.96 3.93 -8.03
CA LEU A 61 20.73 3.99 -6.78
C LEU A 61 21.25 5.39 -6.49
N GLU A 62 21.59 6.16 -7.52
CA GLU A 62 22.05 7.54 -7.37
C GLU A 62 20.92 8.46 -6.89
N SER A 63 19.70 8.20 -7.32
CA SER A 63 18.50 8.87 -6.81
C SER A 63 18.21 8.54 -5.35
N ILE A 64 18.48 7.30 -4.91
CA ILE A 64 18.42 6.92 -3.49
C ILE A 64 19.50 7.64 -2.68
N LYS A 65 20.75 7.67 -3.15
CA LYS A 65 21.85 8.39 -2.48
C LYS A 65 21.54 9.87 -2.31
N ARG A 66 21.08 10.54 -3.38
CA ARG A 66 20.71 11.96 -3.35
C ARG A 66 19.58 12.27 -2.37
N MET A 67 18.62 11.36 -2.22
CA MET A 67 17.54 11.53 -1.24
C MET A 67 18.07 11.41 0.20
N ILE A 68 19.00 10.50 0.46
CA ILE A 68 19.56 10.34 1.80
C ILE A 68 20.50 11.51 2.14
N ASP A 69 21.20 12.03 1.14
CA ASP A 69 22.10 13.19 1.26
C ASP A 69 21.39 14.52 0.93
N GLU A 70 20.18 14.72 1.45
CA GLU A 70 19.40 15.95 1.20
C GLU A 70 20.18 17.23 1.56
N ASP A 71 21.01 17.19 2.61
CA ASP A 71 21.79 18.33 3.09
C ASP A 71 23.21 18.41 2.49
N GLY A 72 23.66 17.41 1.73
CA GLY A 72 25.01 17.36 1.13
C GLY A 72 26.15 17.27 2.16
N GLN A 73 25.84 16.94 3.42
CA GLN A 73 26.79 16.85 4.53
C GLN A 73 27.04 15.42 5.01
N SER A 74 26.43 14.43 4.34
CA SER A 74 26.54 13.04 4.78
C SER A 74 27.95 12.50 4.52
N GLN A 75 28.39 11.62 5.42
CA GLN A 75 29.54 10.75 5.17
C GLN A 75 29.26 9.84 3.97
N GLU A 76 30.30 9.18 3.44
CA GLU A 76 30.18 8.23 2.33
C GLU A 76 28.94 7.32 2.46
N ILE A 77 28.01 7.44 1.50
CA ILE A 77 26.76 6.67 1.48
C ILE A 77 26.94 5.48 0.56
N ILE A 78 26.91 4.29 1.14
CA ILE A 78 26.94 3.02 0.41
C ILE A 78 25.50 2.49 0.37
N VAL A 79 24.98 2.34 -0.85
CA VAL A 79 23.67 1.74 -1.10
C VAL A 79 23.89 0.43 -1.85
N SER A 80 23.37 -0.67 -1.32
CA SER A 80 23.41 -1.98 -1.97
C SER A 80 22.02 -2.60 -2.02
N PHE A 81 21.74 -3.33 -3.10
CA PHE A 81 20.51 -4.11 -3.19
C PHE A 81 20.59 -5.30 -2.22
N LEU A 82 19.58 -5.44 -1.37
CA LEU A 82 19.53 -6.49 -0.36
C LEU A 82 18.63 -7.65 -0.81
N ALA A 83 17.41 -7.35 -1.26
CA ALA A 83 16.45 -8.36 -1.66
C ALA A 83 15.29 -7.75 -2.46
N GLN A 84 14.67 -8.56 -3.31
CA GLN A 84 13.38 -8.27 -3.92
C GLN A 84 12.36 -9.32 -3.51
N ARG A 85 11.19 -8.84 -3.11
CA ARG A 85 9.96 -9.62 -2.93
C ARG A 85 8.94 -9.12 -3.95
N ALA A 86 7.85 -9.87 -4.13
CA ALA A 86 6.81 -9.57 -5.14
C ALA A 86 6.57 -8.06 -5.34
N PHE A 87 6.21 -7.35 -4.27
CA PHE A 87 5.88 -5.92 -4.35
C PHE A 87 6.91 -4.99 -3.70
N ASN A 88 8.06 -5.50 -3.25
CA ASN A 88 9.02 -4.68 -2.50
C ASN A 88 10.45 -4.93 -2.96
N LYS A 89 11.20 -3.85 -3.20
CA LYS A 89 12.66 -3.88 -3.33
C LYS A 89 13.26 -3.31 -2.06
N ILE A 90 14.28 -3.97 -1.54
CA ILE A 90 14.91 -3.65 -0.28
C ILE A 90 16.37 -3.32 -0.57
N TYR A 91 16.81 -2.15 -0.12
CA TYR A 91 18.16 -1.67 -0.23
C TYR A 91 18.76 -1.54 1.18
N ASP A 92 19.97 -2.04 1.35
CA ASP A 92 20.80 -1.82 2.53
C ASP A 92 21.59 -0.54 2.35
N ILE A 93 21.53 0.34 3.33
CA ILE A 93 22.15 1.66 3.28
C ILE A 93 23.08 1.77 4.47
N ARG A 94 24.33 2.16 4.21
CA ARG A 94 25.31 2.52 5.23
C ARG A 94 25.70 3.96 5.03
N THR A 95 25.52 4.77 6.06
CA THR A 95 25.95 6.18 6.11
C THR A 95 26.69 6.40 7.43
N GLY A 96 28.01 6.50 7.34
CA GLY A 96 28.88 6.54 8.52
C GLY A 96 28.63 5.37 9.48
N ASN A 97 28.25 5.69 10.72
CA ASN A 97 27.93 4.71 11.77
C ASN A 97 26.47 4.22 11.76
N GLN A 98 25.64 4.67 10.82
CA GLN A 98 24.24 4.28 10.74
C GLN A 98 24.02 3.19 9.70
N ALA A 99 23.30 2.14 10.10
CA ALA A 99 22.80 1.10 9.22
C ALA A 99 21.29 1.28 9.03
N LEU A 100 20.89 1.53 7.79
CA LEU A 100 19.52 1.84 7.41
C LEU A 100 19.02 0.82 6.38
N ILE A 101 17.70 0.66 6.32
CA ILE A 101 17.01 -0.09 5.29
C ILE A 101 16.08 0.86 4.57
N MET A 102 16.17 0.87 3.25
CA MET A 102 15.16 1.50 2.41
C MET A 102 14.35 0.43 1.72
N ARG A 103 13.04 0.51 1.87
CA ARG A 103 12.12 -0.35 1.16
C ARG A 103 11.32 0.47 0.17
N VAL A 104 11.47 0.14 -1.11
CA VAL A 104 10.70 0.69 -2.21
C VAL A 104 9.55 -0.25 -2.51
N THR A 105 8.34 0.27 -2.58
CA THR A 105 7.11 -0.52 -2.70
C THR A 105 6.43 -0.25 -4.04
N SER A 106 6.03 -1.34 -4.70
CA SER A 106 5.33 -1.29 -5.97
C SER A 106 3.84 -0.94 -5.79
N PRO A 107 3.23 -0.22 -6.75
CA PRO A 107 1.82 0.14 -6.91
C PRO A 107 0.63 -0.81 -6.57
N VAL A 108 0.59 -1.55 -5.47
CA VAL A 108 -0.56 -2.45 -5.24
C VAL A 108 -1.80 -1.69 -4.78
N ASP A 109 -1.69 -0.97 -3.67
CA ASP A 109 -2.73 -0.09 -3.13
C ASP A 109 -2.06 1.24 -2.80
N PRO A 110 -1.99 2.16 -3.79
CA PRO A 110 -1.15 3.33 -3.70
C PRO A 110 -1.46 4.18 -2.48
N GLN A 111 -0.43 4.67 -1.79
CA GLN A 111 -0.49 5.46 -0.58
C GLN A 111 -1.01 4.71 0.66
N TYR A 112 -2.21 4.12 0.60
CA TYR A 112 -2.86 3.55 1.78
C TYR A 112 -2.09 2.37 2.37
N LYS A 113 -1.52 1.50 1.53
CA LYS A 113 -0.66 0.40 2.00
C LYS A 113 0.53 0.92 2.80
N THR A 114 1.25 1.88 2.24
CA THR A 114 2.46 2.45 2.83
C THR A 114 2.13 3.22 4.11
N LEU A 115 1.09 4.07 4.10
CA LEU A 115 0.63 4.82 5.27
C LEU A 115 0.15 3.90 6.38
N SER A 116 -0.62 2.86 6.06
CA SER A 116 -1.12 1.90 7.05
C SER A 116 0.03 1.17 7.73
N GLU A 117 1.07 0.82 6.98
CA GLU A 117 2.25 0.19 7.57
C GLU A 117 3.03 1.15 8.47
N VAL A 118 3.26 2.39 8.02
CA VAL A 118 3.95 3.41 8.83
C VAL A 118 3.20 3.64 10.14
N ALA A 119 1.87 3.81 10.07
CA ALA A 119 1.02 4.00 11.23
C ALA A 119 1.05 2.80 12.18
N THR A 120 1.01 1.58 11.64
CA THR A 120 1.04 0.35 12.46
C THR A 120 2.38 0.19 13.16
N VAL A 121 3.50 0.43 12.48
CA VAL A 121 4.85 0.34 13.08
C VAL A 121 5.05 1.41 14.15
N ASP A 122 4.60 2.64 13.90
CA ASP A 122 4.67 3.71 14.89
C ASP A 122 3.82 3.39 16.12
N TRP A 123 2.60 2.87 15.93
CA TRP A 123 1.76 2.40 17.04
C TRP A 123 2.45 1.28 17.83
N MET A 124 2.97 0.24 17.16
CA MET A 124 3.67 -0.86 17.82
C MET A 124 4.85 -0.34 18.65
N ARG A 125 5.62 0.61 18.11
CA ARG A 125 6.78 1.17 18.80
C ARG A 125 6.40 1.96 20.06
N ARG A 126 5.23 2.61 20.08
CA ARG A 126 4.77 3.42 21.21
C ARG A 126 4.11 2.58 22.30
N TYR A 127 3.38 1.54 21.93
CA TYR A 127 2.49 0.84 22.85
C TYR A 127 2.93 -0.59 23.17
N THR A 128 3.96 -1.13 22.52
CA THR A 128 4.41 -2.51 22.75
C THR A 128 5.91 -2.58 23.03
N SER A 129 6.35 -3.69 23.62
CA SER A 129 7.77 -3.98 23.82
C SER A 129 8.41 -4.70 22.63
N LEU A 130 7.73 -4.77 21.49
CA LEU A 130 8.24 -5.47 20.31
C LEU A 130 9.41 -4.70 19.68
N PRO A 131 10.51 -5.40 19.31
CA PRO A 131 11.59 -4.79 18.58
C PRO A 131 11.17 -4.57 17.11
N VAL A 132 10.54 -3.43 16.85
CA VAL A 132 10.12 -3.00 15.50
C VAL A 132 11.09 -1.95 14.94
N PRO A 133 11.29 -1.88 13.61
CA PRO A 133 12.23 -0.94 13.03
C PRO A 133 11.76 0.49 13.24
N GLY A 134 12.68 1.38 13.60
CA GLY A 134 12.38 2.80 13.73
C GLY A 134 12.27 3.45 12.36
N ILE A 135 11.07 3.89 11.98
CA ILE A 135 10.86 4.66 10.74
C ILE A 135 11.54 6.03 10.90
N ILE A 136 12.29 6.42 9.88
CA ILE A 136 13.01 7.70 9.80
C ILE A 136 12.23 8.66 8.91
N ALA A 137 11.90 8.20 7.70
CA ALA A 137 11.17 8.96 6.71
C ALA A 137 10.37 8.02 5.79
N HIS A 138 9.36 8.55 5.12
CA HIS A 138 8.61 7.82 4.11
C HIS A 138 8.06 8.81 3.07
N GLN A 139 7.82 8.33 1.85
CA GLN A 139 7.20 9.10 0.79
C GLN A 139 6.20 8.22 0.04
N VAL A 140 4.99 8.74 -0.14
CA VAL A 140 3.88 8.04 -0.78
C VAL A 140 3.52 8.62 -2.15
N SER A 141 3.96 9.84 -2.45
CA SER A 141 3.82 10.40 -3.79
C SER A 141 4.85 9.77 -4.72
N ARG A 142 4.45 9.40 -5.94
CA ARG A 142 5.36 8.89 -6.98
C ARG A 142 6.06 9.96 -7.78
N GLY A 143 5.71 11.23 -7.59
CA GLY A 143 6.43 12.35 -8.18
C GLY A 143 7.80 12.61 -7.55
N ASN A 144 8.33 11.67 -6.76
CA ASN A 144 9.65 11.76 -6.15
C ASN A 144 10.74 11.20 -7.07
N ALA A 145 12.01 11.47 -6.77
CA ALA A 145 13.16 11.09 -7.60
C ALA A 145 13.29 9.57 -7.86
N ILE A 146 12.73 8.73 -6.99
CA ILE A 146 12.77 7.27 -7.11
C ILE A 146 11.60 6.74 -7.96
N GLY A 147 10.53 7.53 -8.14
CA GLY A 147 9.36 7.15 -8.95
C GLY A 147 8.39 6.17 -8.28
N PHE A 148 8.66 5.77 -7.04
CA PHE A 148 7.88 4.80 -6.28
C PHE A 148 7.71 5.24 -4.83
N GLU A 149 6.77 4.59 -4.14
CA GLU A 149 6.58 4.77 -2.71
C GLU A 149 7.74 4.13 -1.96
N TRP A 150 8.17 4.72 -0.86
CA TRP A 150 9.26 4.18 -0.07
C TRP A 150 9.16 4.49 1.41
N ILE A 151 9.80 3.64 2.22
CA ILE A 151 10.01 3.83 3.66
C ILE A 151 11.50 3.68 3.95
N LEU A 152 12.08 4.67 4.60
CA LEU A 152 13.43 4.64 5.15
C LEU A 152 13.33 4.36 6.66
N MET A 153 14.04 3.34 7.12
CA MET A 153 13.97 2.88 8.50
C MET A 153 15.34 2.42 9.02
N LYS A 154 15.50 2.38 10.34
CA LYS A 154 16.69 1.81 10.98
C LYS A 154 16.79 0.31 10.71
N LYS A 155 17.99 -0.17 10.40
CA LYS A 155 18.26 -1.61 10.32
C LYS A 155 18.30 -2.19 11.73
N ILE A 156 17.52 -3.24 11.97
CA ILE A 156 17.61 -4.02 13.21
C ILE A 156 18.73 -5.05 13.04
N PRO A 157 19.71 -5.10 13.95
CA PRO A 157 20.74 -6.14 13.93
C PRO A 157 20.10 -7.50 14.27
N GLY A 158 20.42 -8.52 13.47
CA GLY A 158 19.92 -9.87 13.72
C GLY A 158 20.08 -10.77 12.52
N LYS A 159 19.67 -12.03 12.70
CA LYS A 159 19.54 -13.02 11.62
C LYS A 159 18.08 -13.45 11.55
N SER A 160 17.63 -13.86 10.37
CA SER A 160 16.29 -14.42 10.25
C SER A 160 16.20 -15.71 11.07
N MET A 161 15.04 -15.96 11.69
CA MET A 161 14.87 -17.17 12.48
C MET A 161 14.92 -18.42 11.59
N ALA A 162 14.48 -18.32 10.33
CA ALA A 162 14.56 -19.40 9.36
C ALA A 162 16.01 -19.85 9.14
N ASP A 163 16.95 -18.90 8.98
CA ASP A 163 18.37 -19.21 8.76
C ASP A 163 19.03 -19.77 10.02
N ALA A 164 18.60 -19.32 11.21
CA ALA A 164 19.19 -19.72 12.49
C ALA A 164 18.62 -21.04 13.04
N TRP A 165 17.42 -21.45 12.62
CA TRP A 165 16.63 -22.49 13.30
C TRP A 165 17.37 -23.82 13.48
N GLU A 166 18.11 -24.27 12.47
CA GLU A 166 18.82 -25.55 12.52
C GLU A 166 20.04 -25.50 13.44
N THR A 167 20.65 -24.31 13.60
CA THR A 167 21.90 -24.12 14.33
C THR A 167 21.72 -23.89 15.83
N ILE A 168 20.55 -23.42 16.26
CA ILE A 168 20.30 -23.08 17.66
C ILE A 168 19.87 -24.31 18.47
N GLN A 169 20.26 -24.34 19.75
CA GLN A 169 19.91 -25.43 20.67
C GLN A 169 18.40 -25.49 20.92
N TYR A 170 17.90 -26.70 21.23
CA TYR A 170 16.48 -26.93 21.51
C TYR A 170 15.96 -26.09 22.69
N SER A 171 16.75 -25.92 23.75
CA SER A 171 16.43 -25.05 24.88
C SER A 171 16.16 -23.60 24.45
N VAL A 172 17.00 -23.07 23.55
CA VAL A 172 16.86 -21.72 22.99
C VAL A 172 15.62 -21.60 22.11
N LYS A 173 15.25 -22.66 21.37
CA LYS A 173 13.98 -22.70 20.62
C LYS A 173 12.78 -22.55 21.56
N GLY A 174 12.80 -23.24 22.70
CA GLY A 174 11.77 -23.12 23.73
C GLY A 174 11.63 -21.69 24.25
N GLN A 175 12.75 -21.06 24.61
CA GLN A 175 12.78 -19.66 25.06
C GLN A 175 12.27 -18.69 24.00
N PHE A 176 12.65 -18.89 22.74
CA PHE A 176 12.18 -18.07 21.63
C PHE A 176 10.66 -18.15 21.46
N VAL A 177 10.08 -19.36 21.48
CA VAL A 177 8.63 -19.54 21.37
C VAL A 177 7.91 -18.89 22.55
N GLN A 178 8.46 -18.99 23.77
CA GLN A 178 7.91 -18.32 24.95
C GLN A 178 7.96 -16.78 24.81
N GLN A 179 9.06 -16.24 24.29
CA GLN A 179 9.20 -14.81 24.03
C GLN A 179 8.20 -14.34 22.97
N LEU A 180 8.02 -15.11 21.89
CA LEU A 180 7.03 -14.81 20.85
C LEU A 180 5.61 -14.81 21.42
N ALA A 181 5.26 -15.81 22.24
CA ALA A 181 3.96 -15.87 22.91
C ALA A 181 3.73 -14.66 23.84
N THR A 182 4.79 -14.22 24.53
CA THR A 182 4.74 -13.01 25.38
C THR A 182 4.45 -11.77 24.54
N TYR A 183 5.13 -11.60 23.41
CA TYR A 183 4.87 -10.51 22.49
C TYR A 183 3.47 -10.56 21.89
N SER A 184 3.02 -11.72 21.41
CA SER A 184 1.66 -11.89 20.90
C SER A 184 0.62 -11.55 21.97
N SER A 185 0.80 -12.01 23.21
CA SER A 185 -0.09 -11.66 24.31
C SER A 185 -0.10 -10.15 24.60
N SER A 186 1.06 -9.47 24.53
CA SER A 186 1.14 -8.02 24.73
C SER A 186 0.36 -7.23 23.68
N LEU A 187 0.33 -7.71 22.43
CA LEU A 187 -0.42 -7.06 21.34
C LEU A 187 -1.94 -7.06 21.58
N PHE A 188 -2.48 -8.08 22.24
CA PHE A 188 -3.92 -8.22 22.49
C PHE A 188 -4.38 -7.64 23.83
N LYS A 189 -3.47 -7.10 24.65
CA LYS A 189 -3.79 -6.53 25.96
C LYS A 189 -4.05 -5.02 25.94
N ASN A 190 -3.69 -4.34 24.85
CA ASN A 190 -3.81 -2.89 24.67
C ASN A 190 -5.08 -2.50 23.92
#